data_AF-A0A379AHT1-F1
#
_entry.id   AF-A0A379AHT1-F1
#
_cell.length_a   1.000
_cell.length_b   1.000
_cell.length_c   1.000
_cell.angle_alpha   90.00
_cell.angle_beta   90.00
_cell.angle_gamma   90.00
#
_symmetry.space_group_name_H-M   'P 1'
#
loop_
_entity.id
_entity.type
_entity.pdbx_description
1 polymer ?
#
loop_
_entity_poly.entity_id
_entity_poly.type
_entity_poly.pdbx_seq_one_letter_code
_entity_poly.pdbx_strand_id
1 'polypeptide(L)' 'MQDFLQQTLSGEVPRKRSGETAHLRWQWLYHGILLMEPTVPVKQALVLSCRDPRQ' A
#
# COMPACT_ATOMS: atom_id res chain seq x y z
N MET A 1 -4.01 -2.51 5.99
CA MET A 1 -4.59 -1.22 5.54
C MET A 1 -4.58 -0.16 6.64
N GLN A 2 -4.99 -0.46 7.88
CA GLN A 2 -4.97 0.54 8.98
C GLN A 2 -3.60 1.19 9.18
N ASP A 3 -2.54 0.39 9.23
CA ASP A 3 -1.17 0.90 9.44
C ASP A 3 -0.68 1.77 8.29
N PHE A 4 -1.04 1.42 7.04
CA PHE A 4 -0.70 2.20 5.85
C PHE A 4 -1.33 3.60 5.88
N LEU A 5 -2.61 3.69 6.23
CA LEU A 5 -3.30 4.97 6.33
C LEU A 5 -2.69 5.82 7.44
N GLN A 6 -2.48 5.25 8.63
CA GLN A 6 -1.86 6.02 9.73
C GLN A 6 -0.47 6.54 9.37
N GLN A 7 0.37 5.73 8.72
CA GLN A 7 1.70 6.15 8.25
C GLN A 7 1.63 7.24 7.18
N THR A 8 0.65 7.16 6.27
CA THR A 8 0.43 8.19 5.25
C THR A 8 -0.06 9.50 5.85
N LEU A 9 -0.86 9.44 6.93
CA LEU A 9 -1.34 10.65 7.60
C LEU A 9 -0.28 11.27 8.51
N SER A 10 0.64 10.47 9.07
CA SER A 10 1.69 10.98 9.93
C SER A 10 2.85 11.63 9.18
N GLY A 11 2.96 11.44 7.86
CA GLY A 11 4.09 11.94 7.07
C GLY A 11 5.40 11.16 7.27
N GLU A 12 5.38 10.15 8.13
CA GLU A 12 6.56 9.39 8.54
C GLU A 12 6.83 8.23 7.56
N VAL A 13 8.10 8.01 7.25
CA VAL A 13 8.49 6.86 6.41
C VAL A 13 8.41 5.59 7.25
N PRO A 14 7.65 4.56 6.82
CA PRO A 14 7.56 3.34 7.61
C PRO A 14 8.88 2.58 7.64
N ARG A 15 9.17 1.99 8.81
CA ARG A 15 10.36 1.14 9.01
C ARG A 15 10.37 -0.06 8.06
N LYS A 16 9.21 -0.66 7.82
CA LYS A 16 9.04 -1.77 6.89
C LYS A 16 8.36 -1.26 5.62
N ARG A 17 9.11 -1.23 4.52
CA ARG A 17 8.65 -0.72 3.22
C ARG A 17 8.18 -1.81 2.26
N SER A 18 8.30 -3.07 2.62
CA SER A 18 7.76 -4.18 1.84
C SER A 18 7.53 -5.40 2.72
N GLY A 19 6.73 -6.33 2.20
CA GLY A 19 6.51 -7.61 2.83
C GLY A 19 5.71 -8.54 1.96
N GLU A 20 5.46 -9.72 2.48
CA GLU A 20 4.72 -10.78 1.80
C GLU A 20 3.82 -11.48 2.80
N THR A 21 2.67 -11.92 2.31
CA THR A 21 1.74 -12.84 2.95
C THR A 21 1.65 -14.08 2.06
N ALA A 22 0.86 -15.10 2.46
CA ALA A 22 0.71 -16.30 1.65
C ALA A 22 0.25 -16.05 0.19
N HIS A 23 -0.45 -14.93 -0.08
CA HIS A 23 -1.08 -14.68 -1.38
C HIS A 23 -0.73 -13.33 -2.00
N LEU A 24 -0.02 -12.47 -1.28
CA LEU A 24 0.16 -11.08 -1.66
C LEU A 24 1.52 -10.56 -1.20
N ARG A 25 2.29 -10.03 -2.15
CA ARG A 25 3.44 -9.16 -1.90
C ARG A 25 2.97 -7.72 -1.89
N TRP A 26 3.59 -6.90 -1.06
CA TRP A 26 3.27 -5.49 -0.98
C TRP A 26 4.54 -4.65 -0.83
N GLN A 27 4.48 -3.43 -1.36
CA GLN A 27 5.57 -2.47 -1.29
C GLN A 27 5.02 -1.05 -1.10
N TRP A 28 5.56 -0.35 -0.12
CA TRP A 28 5.44 1.10 0.02
C TRP A 28 6.35 1.76 -1.03
N LEU A 29 5.74 2.29 -2.09
CA LEU A 29 6.48 2.94 -3.17
C LEU A 29 6.85 4.38 -2.80
N TYR A 30 5.90 5.11 -2.25
CA TYR A 30 6.07 6.51 -1.85
C TYR A 30 5.02 6.89 -0.80
N HIS A 31 5.13 8.11 -0.26
CA HIS A 31 4.14 8.66 0.65
C HIS A 31 2.73 8.57 0.06
N GLY A 32 1.85 7.78 0.70
CA GLY A 32 0.48 7.55 0.23
C GLY A 32 0.33 6.63 -0.98
N ILE A 33 1.40 5.95 -1.42
CA ILE A 33 1.36 5.03 -2.57
C ILE A 33 1.79 3.62 -2.14
N LEU A 34 0.85 2.69 -2.22
CA LEU A 34 1.06 1.26 -1.94
C LEU A 34 0.88 0.44 -3.22
N LEU A 35 1.89 -0.37 -3.55
CA LEU A 35 1.79 -1.43 -4.54
C LEU A 35 1.44 -2.74 -3.84
N MET A 36 0.53 -3.50 -4.44
CA MET A 36 0.17 -4.84 -3.99
C MET A 36 0.13 -5.77 -5.20
N GLU A 37 0.83 -6.89 -5.11
CA GLU A 37 1.00 -7.87 -6.18
C GLU A 37 0.62 -9.25 -5.67
N PRO A 38 -0.36 -9.93 -6.31
CA PRO A 38 -0.65 -11.32 -5.99
C PRO A 38 0.56 -12.21 -6.26
N THR A 39 0.75 -13.25 -5.45
CA THR A 39 1.83 -14.23 -5.66
C THR A 39 1.58 -15.16 -6.84
N VAL A 40 0.37 -15.12 -7.41
CA VAL A 40 -0.04 -15.87 -8.59
C VAL A 40 -0.34 -14.91 -9.75
N PRO A 41 -0.24 -15.36 -11.01
CA PRO A 41 -0.55 -14.53 -12.16
C PRO A 41 -2.00 -14.00 -12.14
N VAL A 42 -2.16 -12.72 -12.48
CA VAL A 42 -3.47 -12.09 -12.65
C VAL A 42 -3.60 -11.49 -14.05
N LYS A 43 -4.83 -11.34 -14.52
CA LYS A 43 -5.11 -10.88 -15.89
C LYS A 43 -5.21 -9.37 -16.03
N GLN A 44 -5.36 -8.65 -14.91
CA GLN A 44 -5.66 -7.23 -14.89
C GLN A 44 -5.00 -6.58 -13.66
N ALA A 45 -4.70 -5.29 -13.79
CA ALA A 45 -4.29 -4.43 -12.69
C ALA A 45 -5.44 -3.47 -12.33
N LEU A 46 -5.54 -3.08 -11.07
CA LEU A 46 -6.50 -2.12 -10.56
C LEU A 46 -5.77 -1.00 -9.83
N VAL A 47 -6.12 0.25 -10.13
CA VAL A 47 -5.68 1.41 -9.37
C VAL A 47 -6.86 1.94 -8.56
N LEU A 48 -6.70 1.99 -7.25
CA LEU A 48 -7.66 2.60 -6.33
C LEU A 48 -7.08 3.90 -5.80
N SER A 49 -7.78 5.01 -6.04
CA SER A 49 -7.42 6.32 -5.49
C SER A 49 -8.51 6.79 -4.55
N CYS A 50 -8.11 7.31 -3.39
CA CYS A 50 -9.00 7.97 -2.44
C CYS A 50 -8.33 9.23 -1.89
N ARG A 51 -9.13 10.13 -1.34
CA ARG A 51 -8.67 11.33 -0.63
C ARG A 51 -9.02 11.19 0.84
N ASP A 52 -8.16 11.69 1.72
CA ASP A 52 -8.54 11.92 3.12
C ASP A 52 -9.61 13.02 3.16
N PRO A 53 -10.84 12.75 3.65
CA PRO A 53 -11.90 13.75 3.73
C PRO A 53 -11.61 14.89 4.73
N ARG A 54 -10.53 14.80 5.51
CA ARG A 54 -10.12 15.82 6.48
C ARG A 54 -9.19 16.89 5.90
N GLN A 55 -8.74 16.72 4.65
CA GLN A 55 -8.01 17.72 3.86
C GLN A 55 -8.82 18.14 2.63
#